data_AF-A0A963PKY4-F1
#
_entry.id   AF-A0A963PKY4-F1
#
_cell.length_a   1.000
_cell.length_b   1.000
_cell.length_c   1.000
_cell.angle_alpha   90.00
_cell.angle_beta   90.00
_cell.angle_gamma   90.00
#
_symmetry.space_group_name_H-M   'P 1'
#
loop_
_entity.id
_entity.type
_entity.pdbx_description
1 polymer ?
#
loop_
_entity_poly.entity_id
_entity_poly.type
_entity_poly.pdbx_seq_one_letter_code
_entity_poly.pdbx_strand_id
1 'polypeptide(L)' 'EPVFGIIKRVMGWRQLSMRGMDQARGEWSLVTMAWNIKRLHVLRAA' A
#
# COMPACT_ATOMS: atom_id res chain seq x y z
N GLU A 1 14.61 2.44 0.77
CA GLU A 1 13.54 1.55 1.27
C GLU A 1 12.71 1.03 0.09
N PRO A 2 12.46 -0.29 -0.05
CA PRO A 2 11.52 -0.79 -1.05
C PRO A 2 10.08 -0.35 -0.74
N VAL A 3 9.20 -0.29 -1.75
CA VAL A 3 7.77 0.10 -1.59
C VAL A 3 7.10 -0.68 -0.45
N PHE A 4 7.42 -1.96 -0.32
CA PHE A 4 6.96 -2.81 0.78
C PHE A 4 7.33 -2.28 2.18
N GLY A 5 8.57 -1.80 2.36
CA GLY A 5 9.02 -1.21 3.61
C GLY A 5 8.33 0.13 3.91
N ILE A 6 8.07 0.92 2.87
CA ILE A 6 7.30 2.18 3.00
C ILE A 6 5.86 1.87 3.44
N ILE A 7 5.19 0.92 2.79
CA ILE A 7 3.84 0.49 3.17
C ILE A 7 3.78 0.08 4.65
N LYS A 8 4.77 -0.69 5.13
CA LYS A 8 4.80 -1.16 6.52
C LYS A 8 5.16 -0.09 7.55
N ARG A 9 6.15 0.74 7.27
CA ARG A 9 6.70 1.71 8.24
C ARG A 9 6.02 3.07 8.15
N VAL A 10 5.74 3.55 6.93
CA VAL A 10 5.20 4.89 6.67
C VAL A 10 3.69 4.89 6.60
N MET A 11 3.06 3.88 5.98
CA MET A 11 1.59 3.78 5.95
C MET A 11 1.02 2.97 7.12
N GLY A 12 1.86 2.28 7.90
CA GLY A 12 1.42 1.49 9.06
C GLY A 12 0.67 0.20 8.72
N TRP A 13 0.59 -0.19 7.44
CA TRP A 13 -0.12 -1.40 7.02
C TRP A 13 0.75 -2.63 7.21
N ARG A 14 0.47 -3.43 8.24
CA ARG A 14 1.33 -4.57 8.65
C ARG A 14 0.65 -5.93 8.59
N GLN A 15 -0.67 -5.97 8.51
CA GLN A 15 -1.46 -7.20 8.46
C GLN A 15 -2.60 -7.05 7.46
N LEU A 16 -2.96 -8.17 6.83
CA LEU A 16 -4.16 -8.28 6.02
C LEU A 16 -5.32 -8.68 6.93
N SER A 17 -6.49 -8.08 6.73
CA SER A 17 -7.68 -8.36 7.55
C SER A 17 -8.46 -9.56 7.03
N MET A 18 -8.49 -9.74 5.71
CA MET A 18 -9.23 -10.79 5.03
C MET A 18 -8.36 -12.05 4.84
N ARG A 19 -9.02 -13.22 4.89
CA ARG A 19 -8.35 -14.53 4.81
C ARG A 19 -8.58 -15.17 3.44
N GLY A 20 -7.62 -15.99 3.01
CA GLY A 20 -7.62 -16.61 1.69
C GLY A 20 -6.94 -15.74 0.63
N MET A 21 -6.32 -16.38 -0.35
CA MET A 21 -5.43 -15.71 -1.32
C MET A 21 -6.15 -14.65 -2.16
N ASP A 22 -7.38 -14.90 -2.57
CA ASP A 22 -8.11 -13.98 -3.44
C ASP A 22 -8.49 -12.68 -2.73
N GLN A 23 -8.95 -12.79 -1.48
CA GLN A 23 -9.27 -11.60 -0.67
C GLN A 23 -8.00 -10.84 -0.27
N ALA A 24 -6.93 -11.56 0.10
CA ALA A 24 -5.61 -10.98 0.38
C ALA A 24 -5.04 -10.21 -0.82
N ARG A 25 -5.22 -10.70 -2.05
CA ARG A 25 -4.84 -10.00 -3.28
C ARG A 25 -5.64 -8.71 -3.47
N GLY A 26 -6.94 -8.75 -3.21
CA GLY A 26 -7.81 -7.57 -3.26
C GLY A 26 -7.33 -6.47 -2.31
N GLU A 27 -7.11 -6.81 -1.04
CA GLU A 27 -6.55 -5.87 -0.06
C GLU A 27 -5.19 -5.33 -0.47
N TRP A 28 -4.29 -6.19 -0.95
CA TRP A 28 -2.97 -5.77 -1.40
C TRP A 28 -3.03 -4.79 -2.58
N SER A 29 -3.97 -5.00 -3.51
CA SER A 29 -4.23 -4.07 -4.62
C SER A 29 -4.68 -2.70 -4.11
N LEU A 30 -5.55 -2.65 -3.11
CA LEU A 30 -6.01 -1.38 -2.52
C LEU A 30 -4.87 -0.64 -1.81
N VAL A 31 -4.05 -1.36 -1.03
CA VAL A 31 -2.92 -0.77 -0.30
C VAL A 31 -1.88 -0.19 -1.25
N THR A 32 -1.55 -0.92 -2.33
CA THR A 32 -0.60 -0.44 -3.34
C THR A 32 -1.16 0.74 -4.14
N MET A 33 -2.46 0.76 -4.43
CA MET A 33 -3.13 1.90 -5.06
C MET A 33 -3.09 3.15 -4.17
N ALA A 34 -3.36 3.01 -2.87
CA ALA A 34 -3.26 4.11 -1.91
C ALA A 34 -1.82 4.68 -1.85
N TRP A 35 -0.81 3.81 -1.86
CA TRP A 35 0.58 4.24 -1.97
C TRP A 35 0.86 5.01 -3.27
N ASN A 36 0.39 4.49 -4.41
CA ASN A 36 0.59 5.15 -5.71
C ASN A 36 -0.05 6.53 -5.75
N ILE A 37 -1.25 6.70 -5.19
CA ILE A 37 -1.93 8.00 -5.08
C ILE A 37 -1.12 8.97 -4.21
N LYS A 38 -0.66 8.52 -3.03
CA LYS A 38 0.19 9.34 -2.14
C LYS A 38 1.48 9.76 -2.85
N ARG A 39 2.12 8.84 -3.57
CA ARG A 39 3.33 9.12 -4.35
C ARG A 39 3.07 10.11 -5.49
N LEU A 40 1.96 9.96 -6.21
CA LEU A 40 1.57 10.91 -7.27
C LEU A 40 1.31 12.31 -6.73
N HIS A 41 0.67 12.44 -5.56
CA HIS A 41 0.45 13.75 -4.94
C HIS A 41 1.78 14.46 -4.64
N VAL A 42 2.76 13.75 -4.08
CA VAL A 42 4.11 14.29 -3.82
C VAL A 42 4.81 14.67 -5.13
N LEU A 43 4.74 13.81 -6.15
CA LEU A 43 5.37 14.07 -7.46
C LEU A 43 4.74 15.26 -8.19
N ARG A 44 3.45 15.54 -7.99
CA ARG A 44 2.77 16.71 -8.58
C ARG A 44 3.06 18.02 -7.83
N ALA A 45 3.49 17.92 -6.57
CA ALA A 45 3.83 19.08 -5.75
C ALA A 45 5.31 19.52 -5.90
N ALA A 46 6.11 18.73 -6.62
CA ALA A 46 7.50 19.02 -6.99
C ALA A 46 7.56 19.63 -8.40
#